data_AF-A0A3G8LUX7-F1
#
_entry.id   AF-A0A3G8LUX7-F1
#
_cell.length_a   1.000
_cell.length_b   1.000
_cell.length_c   1.000
_cell.angle_alpha   90.00
_cell.angle_beta   90.00
_cell.angle_gamma   90.00
#
_symmetry.space_group_name_H-M   'P 1'
#
loop_
_entity.id
_entity.type
_entity.pdbx_description
1 polymer ?
#
loop_
_entity_poly.entity_id
_entity_poly.type
_entity_poly.pdbx_seq_one_letter_code
_entity_poly.pdbx_strand_id
1 'polypeptide(L)'
;MDELSTESWMGIFFFITFCMWSIAVLLFGRITVKHIEREMAKEDILPAEWDKGIGMRYPAYASIIMRPNAKRHASLVNIEATKRFTREKDKKLAWLYIISSVSIFALGIFIYYLYIHKS
;
A
#
# COMPACT_ATOMS: atom_id res chain seq x y z
N MET A 1 -11.89 12.81 -36.02
CA MET A 1 -11.50 12.54 -34.63
C MET A 1 -10.11 11.96 -34.71
N ASP A 2 -9.09 12.65 -34.21
CA ASP A 2 -7.75 12.08 -34.17
C ASP A 2 -7.76 10.89 -33.21
N GLU A 3 -7.33 9.73 -33.70
CA GLU A 3 -7.21 8.54 -32.87
C GLU A 3 -6.02 8.70 -31.93
N LEU A 4 -6.26 8.47 -30.63
CA LEU A 4 -5.21 8.48 -29.62
C LEU A 4 -4.20 7.36 -29.89
N SER A 5 -2.91 7.70 -29.90
CA SER A 5 -1.83 6.71 -29.97
C SER A 5 -1.86 5.76 -28.78
N THR A 6 -1.30 4.56 -28.95
CA THR A 6 -1.21 3.57 -27.86
C THR A 6 -0.43 4.13 -26.66
N GLU A 7 0.61 4.94 -26.89
CA GLU A 7 1.36 5.61 -25.82
C GLU A 7 0.47 6.56 -25.00
N SER A 8 -0.36 7.35 -25.67
CA SER A 8 -1.30 8.25 -25.00
C SER A 8 -2.32 7.48 -24.16
N TRP A 9 -2.84 6.37 -24.68
CA TRP A 9 -3.74 5.49 -23.93
C TRP A 9 -3.07 4.88 -22.70
N MET A 10 -1.82 4.42 -22.82
CA MET A 10 -1.05 3.87 -21.71
C MET A 10 -0.78 4.93 -20.64
N GLY A 11 -0.47 6.17 -21.05
CA GLY A 11 -0.30 7.31 -20.15
C GLY A 11 -1.57 7.61 -19.35
N ILE A 12 -2.73 7.65 -20.03
CA ILE A 12 -4.04 7.86 -19.37
C ILE A 12 -4.32 6.73 -18.37
N PHE A 13 -4.12 5.47 -18.79
CA PHE A 13 -4.36 4.30 -17.94
C PHE A 13 -3.45 4.28 -16.70
N PHE A 14 -2.17 4.65 -16.88
CA PHE A 14 -1.22 4.80 -15.78
C PHE A 14 -1.65 5.90 -14.82
N PHE A 15 -2.04 7.07 -15.32
CA PHE A 15 -2.49 8.18 -14.50
C PHE A 15 -3.73 7.83 -13.66
N ILE A 16 -4.73 7.17 -14.26
CA ILE A 16 -5.92 6.72 -13.54
C ILE A 16 -5.54 5.72 -12.44
N THR A 17 -4.68 4.74 -12.76
CA THR A 17 -4.19 3.75 -11.79
C THR A 17 -3.40 4.42 -10.66
N PHE A 18 -2.57 5.41 -10.98
CA PHE A 18 -1.81 6.20 -10.00
C PHE A 18 -2.72 6.98 -9.05
N CYS A 19 -3.77 7.61 -9.57
CA CYS A 19 -4.77 8.31 -8.77
C CYS A 19 -5.50 7.36 -7.81
N MET A 20 -5.93 6.19 -8.31
CA MET A 20 -6.56 5.16 -7.46
C MET A 20 -5.62 4.66 -6.37
N TRP A 21 -4.35 4.39 -6.72
CA TRP A 21 -3.33 3.97 -5.76
C TRP A 21 -3.06 5.04 -4.70
N SER A 22 -2.96 6.31 -5.10
CA SER A 22 -2.75 7.43 -4.18
C SER A 22 -3.91 7.56 -3.18
N ILE A 23 -5.15 7.42 -3.63
CA ILE A 23 -6.33 7.39 -2.76
C ILE A 23 -6.25 6.20 -1.79
N ALA A 24 -5.88 5.02 -2.27
CA ALA A 24 -5.73 3.82 -1.43
C ALA A 24 -4.66 3.99 -0.34
N VAL A 25 -3.50 4.58 -0.69
CA VAL A 25 -2.42 4.92 0.25
C VAL A 25 -2.94 5.86 1.34
N LEU A 26 -3.64 6.94 0.95
CA LEU A 26 -4.16 7.92 1.88
C LEU A 26 -5.22 7.32 2.82
N LEU A 27 -6.18 6.55 2.28
CA LEU A 27 -7.22 5.89 3.08
C LEU A 27 -6.61 4.87 4.05
N PHE A 28 -5.71 4.02 3.58
CA PHE A 28 -5.05 3.03 4.43
C PHE A 28 -4.23 3.69 5.54
N GLY A 29 -3.43 4.71 5.20
CA GLY A 29 -2.64 5.46 6.20
C GLY A 29 -3.52 6.16 7.24
N ARG A 30 -4.54 6.91 6.80
CA ARG A 30 -5.37 7.75 7.69
C ARG A 30 -6.38 6.96 8.51
N ILE A 31 -6.96 5.90 7.94
CA ILE A 31 -8.05 5.15 8.59
C ILE A 31 -7.52 3.94 9.34
N THR A 32 -6.60 3.19 8.74
CA THR A 32 -6.09 1.93 9.30
C THR A 32 -4.83 2.15 10.11
N VAL A 33 -3.75 2.62 9.50
CA VAL A 33 -2.45 2.73 10.19
C VAL A 33 -2.52 3.68 11.38
N LYS A 34 -3.09 4.89 11.18
CA LYS A 34 -3.29 5.85 12.27
C LYS A 34 -4.16 5.31 13.40
N HIS A 35 -5.15 4.45 13.10
CA HIS A 35 -5.96 3.83 14.15
C HIS A 35 -5.14 2.81 14.93
N ILE A 36 -4.47 1.89 14.26
CA ILE A 36 -3.66 0.85 14.89
C ILE A 36 -2.58 1.47 15.76
N GLU A 37 -1.87 2.49 15.26
CA GLU A 37 -0.83 3.18 16.01
C GLU A 37 -1.38 3.96 17.21
N ARG A 38 -2.59 4.53 17.10
CA ARG A 38 -3.25 5.16 18.24
C ARG A 38 -3.61 4.16 19.33
N GLU A 39 -4.06 2.96 18.96
CA GLU A 39 -4.35 1.90 19.93
C GLU A 39 -3.05 1.33 20.54
N MET A 40 -1.99 1.17 19.74
CA MET A 40 -0.65 0.81 20.20
C MET A 40 -0.11 1.80 21.23
N ALA A 41 -0.26 3.10 21.00
CA ALA A 41 0.19 4.14 21.90
C ALA A 41 -0.51 4.11 23.28
N LYS A 42 -1.71 3.53 23.40
CA LYS A 42 -2.39 3.35 24.70
C LYS A 42 -1.70 2.28 25.57
N GLU A 43 -0.88 1.44 24.96
CA GLU A 43 -0.10 0.40 25.64
C GLU A 43 1.41 0.69 25.57
N ASP A 44 1.78 1.96 25.37
CA ASP A 44 3.18 2.41 25.25
C ASP A 44 3.98 1.69 24.14
N ILE A 45 3.29 1.15 23.12
CA ILE A 45 3.91 0.55 21.94
C ILE A 45 4.14 1.65 20.92
N LEU A 46 5.41 2.01 20.71
CA LEU A 46 5.78 3.03 19.74
C LEU A 46 5.69 2.51 18.29
N PRO A 47 5.31 3.37 17.33
CA PRO A 47 5.43 3.05 15.91
C PRO A 47 6.89 2.81 15.53
N ALA A 48 7.10 2.10 14.42
CA ALA A 48 8.43 1.85 13.88
C ALA A 48 9.21 3.14 13.59
N GLU A 49 10.31 3.37 14.30
CA GLU A 49 11.13 4.59 14.24
C GLU A 49 11.82 4.80 12.88
N TRP A 50 12.23 3.70 12.24
CA TRP A 50 12.96 3.74 10.96
C TRP A 50 12.18 4.42 9.83
N ASP A 51 10.85 4.42 9.91
CA ASP A 51 9.98 5.00 8.88
C ASP A 51 9.86 6.53 8.99
N LYS A 52 10.13 7.11 10.17
CA LYS A 52 9.99 8.55 10.45
C LYS A 52 8.64 9.16 9.98
N GLY A 53 7.60 8.35 9.80
CA GLY A 53 6.28 8.77 9.34
C GLY A 53 6.16 8.99 7.82
N ILE A 54 7.11 8.54 7.01
CA ILE A 54 7.09 8.66 5.53
C ILE A 54 6.07 7.69 4.91
N GLY A 55 5.68 6.62 5.64
CA GLY A 55 4.67 5.65 5.20
C GLY A 55 5.25 4.42 4.52
N MET A 56 6.57 4.25 4.52
CA MET A 56 7.26 3.05 4.05
C MET A 56 6.97 1.83 4.92
N ARG A 57 6.41 2.02 6.13
CA ARG A 57 5.92 0.92 6.98
C ARG A 57 4.54 0.38 6.59
N TYR A 58 3.78 1.06 5.72
CA TYR A 58 2.42 0.64 5.35
C TYR A 58 2.36 -0.77 4.71
N PRO A 59 3.29 -1.18 3.83
CA PRO A 59 3.36 -2.56 3.34
C PRO A 59 3.48 -3.59 4.46
N ALA A 60 4.24 -3.29 5.53
CA ALA A 60 4.41 -4.20 6.65
C ALA A 60 3.08 -4.43 7.38
N TYR A 61 2.38 -3.35 7.75
CA TYR A 61 1.04 -3.41 8.33
C TYR A 61 0.06 -4.15 7.42
N ALA A 62 -0.04 -3.77 6.14
CA ALA A 62 -0.96 -4.37 5.18
C ALA A 62 -0.71 -5.88 5.02
N SER A 63 0.56 -6.30 4.95
CA SER A 63 0.90 -7.72 4.86
C SER A 63 0.44 -8.50 6.10
N ILE A 64 0.59 -7.92 7.30
CA ILE A 64 0.17 -8.56 8.56
C ILE A 64 -1.34 -8.71 8.60
N ILE A 65 -2.06 -7.66 8.22
CA ILE A 65 -3.53 -7.65 8.15
C ILE A 65 -4.06 -8.69 7.17
N MET A 66 -3.46 -8.80 5.98
CA MET A 66 -3.91 -9.74 4.94
C MET A 66 -3.58 -11.19 5.25
N ARG A 67 -2.46 -11.44 5.94
CA ARG A 67 -2.01 -12.79 6.29
C ARG A 67 -1.80 -12.88 7.81
N PRO A 68 -2.89 -12.85 8.61
CA PRO A 68 -2.78 -12.85 10.07
C PRO A 68 -2.24 -14.17 10.61
N ASN A 69 -2.41 -15.28 9.90
CA ASN A 69 -1.96 -16.61 10.31
C ASN A 69 -0.54 -16.97 9.84
N ALA A 70 0.14 -16.08 9.10
CA ALA A 70 1.51 -16.33 8.67
C ALA A 70 2.45 -16.32 9.89
N LYS A 71 3.23 -17.41 10.06
CA LYS A 71 4.31 -17.50 11.04
C LYS A 71 5.42 -16.53 10.64
N ARG A 72 5.45 -15.36 11.27
CA ARG A 72 6.47 -14.33 11.07
C ARG A 72 7.35 -14.29 12.30
N HIS A 73 8.64 -14.56 12.12
CA HIS A 73 9.63 -14.47 13.19
C HIS A 73 10.27 -13.08 13.28
N ALA A 74 10.17 -12.29 12.21
CA ALA A 74 10.62 -10.91 12.17
C ALA A 74 9.66 -10.08 11.33
N SER A 75 9.34 -8.88 11.80
CA SER A 75 8.68 -7.84 11.02
C SER A 75 9.22 -6.49 11.44
N LEU A 76 9.21 -5.56 10.49
CA LEU A 76 9.62 -4.17 10.71
C LEU A 76 8.64 -3.39 11.60
N VAL A 77 7.51 -4.01 12.00
CA VAL A 77 6.47 -3.46 12.88
C VAL A 77 5.99 -4.53 13.87
N ASN A 78 5.36 -4.13 14.98
CA ASN A 78 4.87 -5.06 16.00
C ASN A 78 3.71 -5.93 15.48
N ILE A 79 3.99 -7.21 15.21
CA ILE A 79 3.05 -8.16 14.61
C ILE A 79 1.81 -8.40 15.49
N GLU A 80 2.02 -8.64 16.78
CA GLU A 80 0.95 -9.02 17.71
C GLU A 80 -0.04 -7.87 17.92
N ALA A 81 0.49 -6.68 18.19
CA ALA A 81 -0.34 -5.49 18.36
C ALA A 81 -1.04 -5.10 17.06
N THR A 82 -0.39 -5.24 15.88
CA THR A 82 -1.07 -5.03 14.60
C THR A 82 -2.27 -5.96 14.46
N LYS A 83 -2.11 -7.26 14.72
CA LYS A 83 -3.22 -8.23 14.62
C LYS A 83 -4.34 -7.89 15.61
N ARG A 84 -4.01 -7.60 16.86
CA ARG A 84 -4.99 -7.33 17.93
C ARG A 84 -5.85 -6.10 17.64
N PHE A 85 -5.26 -5.04 17.09
CA PHE A 85 -5.95 -3.77 16.83
C PHE A 85 -6.52 -3.64 15.41
N THR A 86 -6.39 -4.67 14.58
CA THR A 86 -6.97 -4.67 13.23
C THR A 86 -8.48 -4.86 13.31
N ARG A 87 -9.25 -4.01 12.61
CA ARG A 87 -10.71 -4.16 12.45
C ARG A 87 -11.05 -4.81 11.11
N GLU A 88 -12.27 -5.31 10.97
CA GLU A 88 -12.73 -5.92 9.70
C GLU A 88 -12.64 -4.97 8.49
N LYS A 89 -12.94 -3.67 8.68
CA LYS A 89 -12.81 -2.67 7.60
C LYS A 89 -11.36 -2.43 7.17
N ASP A 90 -10.40 -2.61 8.09
CA ASP A 90 -8.98 -2.43 7.82
C ASP A 90 -8.45 -3.52 6.89
N LYS A 91 -9.05 -4.73 6.91
CA LYS A 91 -8.75 -5.80 5.95
C LYS A 91 -9.11 -5.39 4.51
N LYS A 92 -10.28 -4.77 4.31
CA LYS A 92 -10.71 -4.29 2.99
C LYS A 92 -9.76 -3.21 2.47
N LEU A 93 -9.38 -2.27 3.33
CA LEU A 93 -8.42 -1.21 2.99
C LEU A 93 -7.02 -1.75 2.71
N ALA A 94 -6.56 -2.77 3.45
CA ALA A 94 -5.29 -3.43 3.19
C ALA A 94 -5.26 -4.11 1.82
N TRP A 95 -6.33 -4.82 1.45
CA TRP A 95 -6.46 -5.43 0.13
C TRP A 95 -6.48 -4.39 -0.99
N LEU A 96 -7.27 -3.31 -0.83
CA LEU A 96 -7.30 -2.20 -1.79
C LEU A 96 -5.91 -1.59 -1.99
N TYR A 97 -5.19 -1.33 -0.90
CA TYR A 97 -3.84 -0.80 -0.93
C TYR A 97 -2.84 -1.74 -1.63
N ILE A 98 -2.82 -3.02 -1.30
CA ILE A 98 -1.88 -3.97 -1.90
C ILE A 98 -2.20 -4.21 -3.38
N ILE A 99 -3.46 -4.42 -3.74
CA ILE A 99 -3.86 -4.63 -5.14
C ILE A 99 -3.50 -3.41 -5.98
N SER A 100 -3.88 -2.20 -5.55
CA SER A 100 -3.54 -0.98 -6.28
C SER A 100 -2.03 -0.75 -6.37
N SER A 101 -1.26 -1.08 -5.32
CA SER A 101 0.20 -1.01 -5.33
C SER A 101 0.80 -1.96 -6.37
N VAL A 102 0.38 -3.22 -6.37
CA VAL A 102 0.86 -4.21 -7.34
C VAL A 102 0.49 -3.77 -8.76
N SER A 103 -0.73 -3.28 -8.98
CA SER A 103 -1.19 -2.81 -10.29
C SER A 103 -0.34 -1.66 -10.82
N ILE A 104 -0.06 -0.62 -10.02
CA ILE A 104 0.71 0.53 -10.49
C ILE A 104 2.17 0.16 -10.77
N PHE A 105 2.79 -0.65 -9.92
CA PHE A 105 4.19 -1.06 -10.14
C PHE A 105 4.33 -2.02 -11.32
N ALA A 106 3.40 -2.98 -11.47
CA ALA A 106 3.41 -3.88 -12.63
C ALA A 106 3.18 -3.11 -13.93
N LEU A 107 2.24 -2.16 -13.94
CA LEU A 107 1.99 -1.31 -15.10
C LEU A 107 3.19 -0.42 -15.43
N GLY A 108 3.84 0.17 -14.42
CA GLY A 108 5.05 0.97 -14.61
C GLY A 108 6.20 0.16 -15.23
N ILE A 109 6.44 -1.06 -14.74
CA ILE A 109 7.43 -1.98 -15.32
C ILE A 109 7.07 -2.34 -16.77
N PHE A 110 5.80 -2.62 -17.03
CA PHE A 110 5.31 -2.96 -18.37
C PHE A 110 5.52 -1.82 -19.37
N ILE A 111 5.15 -0.59 -18.99
CA ILE A 111 5.36 0.61 -19.83
C ILE A 111 6.86 0.86 -20.04
N TYR A 112 7.67 0.75 -18.98
CA TYR A 112 9.13 0.91 -19.10
C TYR A 112 9.74 -0.06 -20.11
N TYR A 113 9.36 -1.34 -20.05
CA TYR A 113 9.91 -2.36 -20.94
C TYR A 113 9.48 -2.16 -22.40
N LEU A 114 8.23 -1.76 -22.65
CA LEU A 114 7.71 -1.60 -24.00
C LEU A 114 8.16 -0.31 -24.69
N TYR A 115 8.25 0.80 -23.96
CA TYR A 115 8.41 2.12 -24.57
C TYR A 115 9.75 2.80 -24.24
N ILE A 116 10.39 2.44 -23.13
CA ILE A 116 11.59 3.16 -22.66
C ILE A 116 12.86 2.33 -22.82
N HIS A 117 12.84 1.04 -22.46
CA HIS A 117 14.05 0.22 -22.38
C HIS A 117 14.82 0.07 -23.72
N LYS A 118 14.12 0.16 -24.85
CA LYS A 118 14.68 0.00 -26.20
C LYS A 118 14.82 1.30 -27.00
N SER A 119 14.46 2.44 -26.40
CA SER A 119 14.58 3.79 -26.98
C SER A 119 15.93 4.39 -26.59
#